data_AF-A0A943YQM6-F1
#
_entry.id   AF-A0A943YQM6-F1
#
_cell.length_a   1.000
_cell.length_b   1.000
_cell.length_c   1.000
_cell.angle_alpha   90.00
_cell.angle_beta   90.00
_cell.angle_gamma   90.00
#
_symmetry.space_group_name_H-M   'P 1'
#
loop_
_entity.id
_entity.type
_entity.pdbx_description
1 polymer ?
#
loop_
_entity_poly.entity_id
_entity_poly.type
_entity_poly.pdbx_seq_one_letter_code
_entity_poly.pdbx_strand_id
1 'polypeptide(L)'
;MELILKQYDIPLLRFSATNDSSTPEIEVHWINEDQRHLLPLDMELSPEGISRWMRRRTIPRNRAYVNRLLAKCGLNANRPMGILSLCKGLSVDDSYWVVEDGFEGTFEKYNLFENRFSEVLALIAFTGYGSSNRSSLASSPEFTTNGMLPKCWRRISGKVTLYKGGTDGGYNTGAEPYCEYYAAQVAAVMGIDAIPYGLSQWKGRLCSTCELFTD
;
A
#
# COMPACT_ATOMS: atom_id res chain seq x y z
N MET A 1 18.44 11.82 -3.65
CA MET A 1 18.27 11.20 -2.31
C MET A 1 18.95 9.86 -2.35
N GLU A 2 19.82 9.56 -1.38
CA GLU A 2 20.47 8.24 -1.29
C GLU A 2 19.57 7.25 -0.57
N LEU A 3 19.32 6.10 -1.19
CA LEU A 3 18.33 5.14 -0.77
C LEU A 3 18.88 3.71 -0.78
N ILE A 4 18.32 2.87 0.08
CA ILE A 4 18.57 1.44 0.15
C ILE A 4 17.23 0.71 0.02
N LEU A 5 17.12 -0.16 -0.98
CA LEU A 5 16.09 -1.19 -1.03
C LEU A 5 16.54 -2.37 -0.18
N LYS A 6 15.68 -2.79 0.74
CA LYS A 6 15.90 -3.93 1.62
C LYS A 6 14.73 -4.92 1.51
N GLN A 7 15.00 -6.21 1.75
CA GLN A 7 13.99 -7.19 2.11
C GLN A 7 14.22 -7.58 3.56
N TYR A 8 13.22 -7.43 4.43
CA TYR A 8 13.46 -7.38 5.87
C TYR A 8 14.64 -6.43 6.16
N ASP A 9 15.65 -6.85 6.93
CA ASP A 9 16.83 -6.03 7.21
C ASP A 9 18.02 -6.27 6.27
N ILE A 10 17.85 -7.08 5.22
CA ILE A 10 18.90 -7.42 4.26
C ILE A 10 18.96 -6.35 3.16
N PRO A 11 20.08 -5.59 3.02
CA PRO A 11 20.27 -4.66 1.92
C PRO A 11 20.45 -5.39 0.60
N LEU A 12 19.67 -5.00 -0.42
CA LEU A 12 19.70 -5.62 -1.75
C LEU A 12 20.26 -4.69 -2.83
N LEU A 13 19.97 -3.40 -2.73
CA LEU A 13 20.29 -2.40 -3.76
C LEU A 13 20.47 -1.04 -3.09
N ARG A 14 21.54 -0.33 -3.45
CA ARG A 14 21.76 1.09 -3.10
C ARG A 14 21.70 1.93 -4.36
N PHE A 15 20.97 3.03 -4.31
CA PHE A 15 20.72 3.88 -5.46
C PHE A 15 20.38 5.30 -5.03
N SER A 16 20.62 6.27 -5.91
CA SER A 16 20.09 7.62 -5.75
C SER A 16 18.80 7.78 -6.57
N ALA A 17 17.92 8.66 -6.10
CA ALA A 17 16.71 9.06 -6.83
C ALA A 17 16.48 10.57 -6.78
N THR A 18 16.02 11.15 -7.89
CA THR A 18 15.47 12.53 -7.91
C THR A 18 14.09 12.56 -7.24
N ASN A 19 13.74 13.68 -6.58
CA ASN A 19 12.48 13.83 -5.82
C ASN A 19 11.60 14.96 -6.39
N ASP A 20 12.01 15.56 -7.50
CA ASP A 20 11.38 16.75 -8.05
C ASP A 20 10.37 16.46 -9.16
N SER A 21 10.23 15.21 -9.56
CA SER A 21 9.43 14.79 -10.70
C SER A 21 8.47 13.65 -10.35
N SER A 22 7.59 13.31 -11.31
CA SER A 22 6.69 12.17 -11.20
C SER A 22 7.28 10.84 -11.67
N THR A 23 8.46 10.90 -12.29
CA THR A 23 9.24 9.76 -12.77
C THR A 23 10.66 9.97 -12.27
N PRO A 24 10.99 9.49 -11.07
CA PRO A 24 12.31 9.71 -10.50
C PRO A 24 13.37 9.10 -11.40
N GLU A 25 14.43 9.86 -11.65
CA GLU A 25 15.65 9.38 -12.30
C GLU A 25 16.44 8.61 -11.26
N ILE A 26 16.94 7.44 -11.64
CA ILE A 26 17.60 6.49 -10.76
C ILE A 26 19.04 6.31 -11.18
N GLU A 27 19.95 6.35 -10.22
CA GLU A 27 21.34 5.95 -10.40
C GLU A 27 21.66 4.82 -9.45
N VAL A 28 22.04 3.66 -9.98
CA VAL A 28 22.36 2.48 -9.18
C VAL A 28 23.82 2.52 -8.77
N HIS A 29 24.08 2.48 -7.48
CA HIS A 29 25.43 2.56 -6.92
C HIS A 29 26.00 1.21 -6.53
N TRP A 30 25.13 0.30 -6.10
CA TRP A 30 25.54 -1.03 -5.64
C TRP A 30 24.38 -2.02 -5.64
N ILE A 31 24.70 -3.28 -5.94
CA ILE A 31 23.77 -4.40 -5.94
C ILE A 31 24.40 -5.51 -5.10
N ASN A 32 23.60 -6.14 -4.23
CA ASN A 32 24.04 -7.28 -3.45
C ASN A 32 24.01 -8.55 -4.30
N GLU A 33 25.13 -8.91 -4.93
CA GLU A 33 25.22 -10.10 -5.79
C GLU A 33 25.00 -11.40 -5.02
N ASP A 34 25.40 -11.49 -3.76
CA ASP A 34 25.19 -12.68 -2.91
C ASP A 34 23.70 -12.91 -2.59
N GLN A 35 22.91 -11.84 -2.57
CA GLN A 35 21.47 -11.86 -2.27
C GLN A 35 20.61 -11.51 -3.49
N ARG A 36 21.15 -11.64 -4.71
CA ARG A 36 20.44 -11.28 -5.94
C ARG A 36 19.11 -12.02 -6.12
N HIS A 37 19.03 -13.25 -5.62
CA HIS A 37 17.83 -14.08 -5.64
C HIS A 37 16.67 -13.54 -4.77
N LEU A 38 16.97 -12.59 -3.86
CA LEU A 38 15.99 -11.90 -3.02
C LEU A 38 15.43 -10.62 -3.66
N LEU A 39 15.95 -10.19 -4.82
CA LEU A 39 15.40 -9.02 -5.51
C LEU A 39 13.92 -9.26 -5.90
N PRO A 40 13.08 -8.21 -5.88
CA PRO A 40 11.67 -8.35 -6.25
C PRO A 40 11.52 -8.95 -7.65
N LEU A 41 10.72 -10.03 -7.75
CA LEU A 41 10.53 -10.79 -8.99
C LEU A 41 9.98 -9.95 -10.14
N ASP A 42 9.16 -8.94 -9.84
CA ASP A 42 8.52 -8.05 -10.80
C ASP A 42 9.32 -6.77 -11.07
N MET A 43 10.54 -6.65 -10.53
CA MET A 43 11.43 -5.51 -10.72
C MET A 43 12.53 -5.84 -11.72
N GLU A 44 12.51 -5.11 -12.83
CA GLU A 44 13.61 -5.09 -13.78
C GLU A 44 14.80 -4.31 -13.19
N LEU A 45 16.00 -4.90 -13.22
CA LEU A 45 17.22 -4.33 -12.64
C LEU A 45 17.86 -3.31 -13.59
N SER A 46 17.11 -2.27 -13.92
CA SER A 46 17.52 -1.10 -14.70
C SER A 46 17.04 0.17 -14.00
N PRO A 47 17.64 1.35 -14.25
CA PRO A 47 17.14 2.62 -13.70
C PRO A 47 15.64 2.82 -13.91
N GLU A 48 15.14 2.53 -15.11
CA GLU A 48 13.74 2.66 -15.48
C GLU A 48 12.88 1.60 -14.78
N GLY A 49 13.38 0.37 -14.65
CA GLY A 49 12.73 -0.72 -13.95
C GLY A 49 12.54 -0.43 -12.46
N ILE A 50 13.58 0.05 -11.78
CA ILE A 50 13.55 0.46 -10.37
C ILE A 50 12.61 1.65 -10.18
N SER A 51 12.71 2.67 -11.05
CA SER A 51 11.80 3.83 -11.04
C SER A 51 10.33 3.41 -11.14
N ARG A 52 10.03 2.49 -12.08
CA ARG A 52 8.70 1.94 -12.30
C ARG A 52 8.20 1.15 -11.09
N TRP A 53 9.03 0.29 -10.51
CA TRP A 53 8.69 -0.52 -9.36
C TRP A 53 8.42 0.33 -8.12
N MET A 54 9.27 1.30 -7.83
CA MET A 54 9.05 2.27 -6.75
C MET A 54 7.75 3.04 -6.92
N ARG A 55 7.43 3.49 -8.14
CA ARG A 55 6.15 4.17 -8.42
C ARG A 55 4.93 3.28 -8.20
N ARG A 56 5.03 1.97 -8.47
CA ARG A 56 3.95 1.01 -8.19
C ARG A 56 3.70 0.83 -6.69
N ARG A 57 4.72 1.08 -5.86
CA ARG A 57 4.62 1.17 -4.39
C ARG A 57 4.10 2.51 -3.89
N THR A 58 3.28 3.17 -4.69
CA THR A 58 2.54 4.37 -4.26
C THR A 58 1.08 4.24 -4.66
N ILE A 59 0.22 4.86 -3.86
CA ILE A 59 -1.22 4.87 -4.06
C ILE A 59 -1.57 5.33 -5.49
N PRO A 60 -2.40 4.60 -6.23
CA PRO A 60 -2.76 4.98 -7.59
C PRO A 60 -3.43 6.35 -7.67
N ARG A 61 -3.14 7.13 -8.71
CA ARG A 61 -3.71 8.48 -8.90
C ARG A 61 -5.22 8.50 -9.11
N ASN A 62 -5.79 7.39 -9.57
CA ASN A 62 -7.23 7.21 -9.75
C ASN A 62 -7.92 6.55 -8.54
N ARG A 63 -7.19 6.30 -7.45
CA ARG A 63 -7.74 5.74 -6.22
C ARG A 63 -8.74 6.72 -5.60
N ALA A 64 -9.94 6.25 -5.28
CA ALA A 64 -10.95 7.07 -4.61
C ALA A 64 -10.37 7.72 -3.34
N TYR A 65 -10.59 9.03 -3.20
CA TYR A 65 -10.12 9.88 -2.10
C TYR A 65 -8.59 10.10 -2.00
N VAL A 66 -7.80 9.70 -3.00
CA VAL A 66 -6.33 9.85 -2.99
C VAL A 66 -5.86 11.27 -2.67
N ASN A 67 -6.44 12.29 -3.31
CA ASN A 67 -6.03 13.68 -3.09
C ASN A 67 -6.29 14.14 -1.65
N ARG A 68 -7.39 13.69 -1.03
CA ARG A 68 -7.71 14.02 0.37
C ARG A 68 -6.77 13.31 1.33
N LEU A 69 -6.49 12.02 1.06
CA LEU A 69 -5.55 11.22 1.85
C LEU A 69 -4.14 11.83 1.81
N LEU A 70 -3.63 12.16 0.63
CA LEU A 70 -2.30 12.71 0.46
C LEU A 70 -2.19 14.13 1.03
N ALA A 71 -3.19 15.00 0.79
CA ALA A 71 -3.20 16.35 1.34
C ALA A 71 -3.16 16.36 2.88
N LYS A 72 -3.74 15.34 3.54
CA LYS A 72 -3.68 15.19 5.00
C LYS A 72 -2.25 15.10 5.54
N CYS A 73 -1.34 14.56 4.73
CA CYS A 73 0.08 14.39 5.06
C CYS A 73 0.98 15.41 4.36
N GLY A 74 0.42 16.42 3.68
CA GLY A 74 1.20 17.39 2.89
C GLY A 74 1.84 16.78 1.63
N LEU A 75 1.30 15.67 1.14
CA LEU A 75 1.83 14.92 -0.01
C LEU A 75 1.06 15.24 -1.30
N ASN A 76 1.68 14.89 -2.43
CA ASN A 76 1.13 15.08 -3.77
C ASN A 76 1.34 13.81 -4.62
N ALA A 77 0.30 13.37 -5.33
CA ALA A 77 0.33 12.15 -6.17
C ALA A 77 1.29 12.25 -7.37
N ASN A 78 1.77 13.45 -7.70
CA ASN A 78 2.79 13.70 -8.71
C ASN A 78 4.21 13.70 -8.15
N ARG A 79 4.39 13.48 -6.84
CA ARG A 79 5.68 13.41 -6.14
C ARG A 79 5.80 12.05 -5.41
N PRO A 80 5.96 10.94 -6.16
CA PRO A 80 5.96 9.59 -5.59
C PRO A 80 7.07 9.37 -4.56
N MET A 81 8.25 9.97 -4.76
CA MET A 81 9.36 9.86 -3.81
C MET A 81 9.02 10.46 -2.45
N GLY A 82 8.26 11.57 -2.38
CA GLY A 82 7.77 12.10 -1.10
C GLY A 82 6.81 11.15 -0.37
N ILE A 83 5.99 10.41 -1.12
CA ILE A 83 5.11 9.37 -0.56
C ILE A 83 5.96 8.21 -0.03
N LEU A 84 6.92 7.73 -0.83
CA LEU A 84 7.82 6.63 -0.48
C LEU A 84 8.68 6.96 0.73
N SER A 85 9.22 8.17 0.84
CA SER A 85 9.99 8.60 2.01
C SER A 85 9.14 8.57 3.29
N LEU A 86 7.85 8.90 3.19
CA LEU A 86 6.93 8.84 4.34
C LEU A 86 6.58 7.40 4.73
N CYS A 87 6.18 6.57 3.75
CA CYS A 87 5.72 5.20 4.03
C CYS A 87 6.82 4.13 3.98
N LYS A 88 8.06 4.52 3.64
CA LYS A 88 9.21 3.65 3.39
C LYS A 88 8.96 2.60 2.31
N GLY A 89 8.01 2.83 1.40
CA GLY A 89 7.60 1.84 0.40
C GLY A 89 7.05 0.52 0.97
N LEU A 90 6.67 0.51 2.25
CA LEU A 90 6.10 -0.66 2.91
C LEU A 90 4.74 -1.00 2.32
N SER A 91 4.54 -2.27 2.00
CA SER A 91 3.25 -2.83 1.59
C SER A 91 2.83 -3.93 2.57
N VAL A 92 1.56 -4.28 2.53
CA VAL A 92 1.06 -5.53 3.15
C VAL A 92 1.16 -6.72 2.18
N ASP A 93 1.56 -6.47 0.93
CA ASP A 93 1.69 -7.52 -0.09
C ASP A 93 3.05 -8.25 -0.04
N ASP A 94 4.05 -7.69 0.67
CA ASP A 94 5.41 -8.21 0.72
C ASP A 94 6.26 -7.58 1.84
N SER A 95 7.50 -8.07 1.99
CA SER A 95 8.46 -7.66 3.03
C SER A 95 9.56 -6.71 2.52
N TYR A 96 9.31 -5.99 1.43
CA TYR A 96 10.27 -5.01 0.91
C TYR A 96 9.98 -3.60 1.42
N TRP A 97 11.05 -2.83 1.56
CA TRP A 97 10.98 -1.41 1.93
C TRP A 97 12.20 -0.66 1.43
N VAL A 98 12.02 0.65 1.26
CA VAL A 98 13.01 1.59 0.76
C VAL A 98 13.24 2.63 1.84
N VAL A 99 14.48 2.75 2.29
CA VAL A 99 14.89 3.66 3.37
C VAL A 99 16.04 4.54 2.91
N GLU A 100 16.23 5.69 3.57
CA GLU A 100 17.40 6.52 3.34
C GLU A 100 18.67 5.79 3.79
N ASP A 101 19.78 6.03 3.08
CA ASP A 101 21.08 5.53 3.52
C ASP A 101 21.41 6.06 4.93
N GLY A 102 21.97 5.19 5.77
CA GLY A 102 22.18 5.47 7.20
C GLY A 102 20.95 5.29 8.10
N PHE A 103 19.77 4.91 7.58
CA PHE A 103 18.62 4.61 8.44
C PHE A 103 18.83 3.31 9.26
N GLU A 104 18.84 3.44 10.59
CA GLU A 104 19.12 2.35 11.54
C GLU A 104 17.89 1.58 12.05
N GLY A 105 16.68 1.93 11.58
CA GLY A 105 15.48 1.19 11.96
C GLY A 105 15.43 -0.22 11.35
N THR A 106 14.74 -1.13 12.02
CA THR A 106 14.55 -2.53 11.60
C THR A 106 13.17 -2.78 11.02
N PHE A 107 13.03 -3.77 10.16
CA PHE A 107 11.74 -4.13 9.55
C PHE A 107 10.70 -4.49 10.62
N GLU A 108 11.09 -5.26 11.64
CA GLU A 108 10.27 -5.60 12.81
C GLU A 108 9.55 -4.38 13.43
N LYS A 109 10.24 -3.24 13.56
CA LYS A 109 9.70 -2.03 14.20
C LYS A 109 8.75 -1.22 13.31
N TYR A 110 8.75 -1.44 12.00
CA TYR A 110 8.05 -0.59 11.03
C TYR A 110 7.06 -1.33 10.14
N ASN A 111 7.15 -2.66 10.05
CA ASN A 111 6.33 -3.46 9.15
C ASN A 111 4.83 -3.29 9.41
N LEU A 112 4.03 -3.48 8.36
CA LEU A 112 2.57 -3.27 8.41
C LEU A 112 1.81 -4.51 8.92
N PHE A 113 2.48 -5.65 9.04
CA PHE A 113 1.91 -6.93 9.47
C PHE A 113 1.65 -6.97 10.97
N GLU A 114 2.60 -6.49 11.77
CA GLU A 114 2.58 -6.57 13.24
C GLU A 114 2.30 -5.22 13.90
N ASN A 115 2.76 -4.12 13.28
CA ASN A 115 2.67 -2.80 13.89
C ASN A 115 1.31 -2.13 13.67
N ARG A 116 0.97 -1.18 14.54
CA ARG A 116 -0.23 -0.36 14.42
C ARG A 116 -0.04 0.68 13.31
N PHE A 117 -1.07 0.87 12.50
CA PHE A 117 -1.15 1.93 11.51
C PHE A 117 -2.38 2.82 11.74
N SER A 118 -2.40 3.98 11.08
CA SER A 118 -3.35 5.06 11.39
C SER A 118 -4.79 4.75 10.99
N GLU A 119 -5.68 4.63 11.99
CA GLU A 119 -7.13 4.52 11.78
C GLU A 119 -7.74 5.78 11.13
N VAL A 120 -7.12 6.94 11.35
CA VAL A 120 -7.54 8.21 10.74
C VAL A 120 -7.27 8.18 9.23
N LEU A 121 -6.11 7.67 8.81
CA LEU A 121 -5.80 7.53 7.39
C LEU A 121 -6.70 6.47 6.73
N ALA A 122 -6.94 5.35 7.41
CA ALA A 122 -7.89 4.33 6.94
C ALA A 122 -9.31 4.92 6.74
N LEU A 123 -9.79 5.73 7.69
CA LEU A 123 -11.09 6.40 7.58
C LEU A 123 -11.15 7.33 6.35
N ILE A 124 -10.11 8.11 6.10
CA ILE A 124 -10.03 9.00 4.94
C ILE A 124 -9.97 8.19 3.64
N ALA A 125 -9.15 7.14 3.58
CA ALA A 125 -8.98 6.29 2.41
C ALA A 125 -10.27 5.55 2.01
N PHE A 126 -11.13 5.28 2.98
CA PHE A 126 -12.40 4.57 2.76
C PHE A 126 -13.60 5.49 2.60
N THR A 127 -13.69 6.60 3.33
CA THR A 127 -14.89 7.47 3.35
C THR A 127 -14.68 8.81 2.68
N GLY A 128 -13.43 9.25 2.52
CA GLY A 128 -13.09 10.61 2.13
C GLY A 128 -13.27 11.65 3.25
N TYR A 129 -13.66 11.23 4.45
CA TYR A 129 -13.83 12.08 5.63
C TYR A 129 -12.74 11.81 6.67
N GLY A 130 -12.26 12.86 7.31
CA GLY A 130 -11.31 12.79 8.42
C GLY A 130 -11.22 14.13 9.15
N SER A 131 -10.91 14.12 10.44
CA SER A 131 -10.74 15.34 11.23
C SER A 131 -9.51 16.14 10.75
N SER A 132 -9.48 17.44 11.02
CA SER A 132 -8.39 18.36 10.61
C SER A 132 -7.10 18.20 11.42
N ASN A 133 -7.15 17.56 12.60
CA ASN A 133 -5.99 17.39 13.48
C ASN A 133 -4.92 16.53 12.82
N ARG A 134 -3.68 17.04 12.69
CA ARG A 134 -2.55 16.27 12.15
C ARG A 134 -2.41 14.99 12.98
N SER A 135 -2.60 13.82 12.36
CA SER A 135 -2.23 12.57 13.00
C SER A 135 -0.71 12.54 13.14
N SER A 136 -0.20 11.87 14.17
CA SER A 136 1.18 11.40 14.12
C SER A 136 1.37 10.67 12.77
N LEU A 137 2.47 10.97 12.09
CA LEU A 137 2.83 10.40 10.79
C LEU A 137 3.25 8.93 10.97
N ALA A 138 2.30 8.10 11.44
CA ALA A 138 2.49 6.67 11.52
C ALA A 138 2.48 6.06 10.11
N SER A 139 3.29 5.02 9.92
CA SER A 139 3.26 4.16 8.74
C SER A 139 1.83 3.69 8.47
N SER A 140 1.44 3.59 7.19
CA SER A 140 0.08 3.24 6.81
C SER A 140 0.05 2.50 5.47
N PRO A 141 -0.68 1.36 5.37
CA PRO A 141 -0.82 0.63 4.11
C PRO A 141 -1.62 1.40 3.06
N GLU A 142 -2.34 2.45 3.47
CA GLU A 142 -3.15 3.27 2.55
C GLU A 142 -2.32 3.98 1.48
N PHE A 143 -1.02 4.17 1.71
CA PHE A 143 -0.11 4.80 0.75
C PHE A 143 0.38 3.86 -0.35
N THR A 144 0.19 2.55 -0.20
CA THR A 144 0.74 1.52 -1.11
C THR A 144 -0.32 0.56 -1.62
N THR A 145 -1.51 0.55 -1.00
CA THR A 145 -2.63 -0.29 -1.43
C THR A 145 -3.17 0.12 -2.81
N ASN A 146 -3.19 -0.83 -3.74
CA ASN A 146 -3.55 -0.61 -5.14
C ASN A 146 -5.08 -0.66 -5.41
N GLY A 147 -5.47 -0.51 -6.67
CA GLY A 147 -6.84 -0.56 -7.19
C GLY A 147 -7.58 0.77 -7.06
N MET A 148 -8.70 0.95 -7.78
CA MET A 148 -9.42 2.23 -7.85
C MET A 148 -10.40 2.47 -6.68
N LEU A 149 -11.20 1.46 -6.35
CA LEU A 149 -12.34 1.59 -5.42
C LEU A 149 -11.95 2.03 -4.00
N PRO A 150 -12.84 2.72 -3.26
CA PRO A 150 -12.69 2.99 -1.83
C PRO A 150 -12.30 1.72 -1.07
N LYS A 151 -11.19 1.75 -0.35
CA LYS A 151 -10.73 0.65 0.49
C LYS A 151 -9.81 1.13 1.59
N CYS A 152 -9.73 0.37 2.66
CA CYS A 152 -8.73 0.58 3.70
C CYS A 152 -8.40 -0.72 4.40
N TRP A 153 -7.28 -0.75 5.08
CA TRP A 153 -6.92 -1.80 6.01
C TRP A 153 -7.31 -1.40 7.42
N ARG A 154 -7.74 -2.39 8.19
CA ARG A 154 -8.08 -2.24 9.60
C ARG A 154 -7.49 -3.41 10.37
N ARG A 155 -6.99 -3.14 11.57
CA ARG A 155 -6.61 -4.20 12.50
C ARG A 155 -7.78 -4.50 13.43
N ILE A 156 -8.34 -5.70 13.34
CA ILE A 156 -9.51 -6.12 14.12
C ILE A 156 -9.12 -7.40 14.86
N SER A 157 -9.13 -7.34 16.19
CA SER A 157 -8.75 -8.49 17.03
C SER A 157 -7.37 -9.09 16.65
N GLY A 158 -6.40 -8.22 16.35
CA GLY A 158 -5.04 -8.60 15.94
C GLY A 158 -4.85 -8.83 14.44
N LYS A 159 -5.92 -9.20 13.72
CA LYS A 159 -5.89 -9.52 12.28
C LYS A 159 -5.95 -8.27 11.42
N VAL A 160 -5.17 -8.24 10.34
CA VAL A 160 -5.23 -7.18 9.33
C VAL A 160 -6.31 -7.55 8.31
N THR A 161 -7.28 -6.67 8.10
CA THR A 161 -8.45 -6.95 7.25
C THR A 161 -8.68 -5.79 6.29
N LEU A 162 -8.75 -6.10 5.00
CA LEU A 162 -9.14 -5.18 3.94
C LEU A 162 -10.65 -4.96 4.00
N TYR A 163 -11.05 -3.71 3.96
CA TYR A 163 -12.42 -3.26 3.77
C TYR A 163 -12.51 -2.62 2.39
N LYS A 164 -13.32 -3.16 1.48
CA LYS A 164 -13.45 -2.68 0.10
C LYS A 164 -14.89 -2.24 -0.17
N GLY A 165 -15.08 -0.95 -0.41
CA GLY A 165 -16.35 -0.35 -0.80
C GLY A 165 -16.59 -0.43 -2.30
N GLY A 166 -17.80 -0.10 -2.72
CA GLY A 166 -18.19 0.01 -4.13
C GLY A 166 -18.05 1.42 -4.69
N THR A 167 -18.40 1.56 -5.97
CA THR A 167 -18.66 2.88 -6.57
C THR A 167 -19.97 3.48 -6.05
N ASP A 168 -20.11 4.80 -6.14
CA ASP A 168 -21.34 5.53 -5.80
C ASP A 168 -21.73 6.45 -6.96
N GLY A 169 -22.98 6.93 -6.96
CA GLY A 169 -23.44 8.03 -7.82
C GLY A 169 -24.08 7.61 -9.15
N GLY A 170 -24.29 6.32 -9.38
CA GLY A 170 -25.04 5.80 -10.53
C GLY A 170 -26.15 4.83 -10.12
N TYR A 171 -27.15 4.63 -10.99
CA TYR A 171 -28.30 3.77 -10.72
C TYR A 171 -27.93 2.29 -10.44
N ASN A 172 -26.80 1.82 -10.96
CA ASN A 172 -26.32 0.44 -10.83
C ASN A 172 -24.92 0.33 -10.17
N THR A 173 -24.50 1.36 -9.44
CA THR A 173 -23.22 1.36 -8.71
C THR A 173 -23.39 0.86 -7.28
N GLY A 174 -22.32 0.36 -6.68
CA GLY A 174 -22.29 0.01 -5.25
C GLY A 174 -22.57 -1.46 -4.95
N ALA A 175 -22.79 -2.29 -5.99
CA ALA A 175 -22.97 -3.73 -5.85
C ALA A 175 -21.63 -4.50 -5.76
N GLU A 176 -20.49 -3.86 -6.01
CA GLU A 176 -19.18 -4.51 -6.02
C GLU A 176 -18.87 -5.29 -4.72
N PRO A 177 -19.20 -4.79 -3.51
CA PRO A 177 -19.08 -5.58 -2.29
C PRO A 177 -19.82 -6.93 -2.34
N TYR A 178 -21.06 -6.95 -2.85
CA TYR A 178 -21.82 -8.19 -3.01
C TYR A 178 -21.18 -9.10 -4.06
N CYS A 179 -20.69 -8.54 -5.16
CA CYS A 179 -20.02 -9.30 -6.20
C CYS A 179 -18.79 -10.05 -5.65
N GLU A 180 -17.94 -9.37 -4.86
CA GLU A 180 -16.78 -10.01 -4.21
C GLU A 180 -17.23 -11.13 -3.25
N TYR A 181 -18.23 -10.85 -2.42
CA TYR A 181 -18.76 -11.81 -1.44
C TYR A 181 -19.35 -13.08 -2.09
N TYR A 182 -20.15 -12.92 -3.14
CA TYR A 182 -20.77 -14.05 -3.82
C TYR A 182 -19.79 -14.78 -4.74
N ALA A 183 -18.86 -14.08 -5.39
CA ALA A 183 -17.84 -14.71 -6.22
C ALA A 183 -16.97 -15.68 -5.40
N ALA A 184 -16.58 -15.29 -4.18
CA ALA A 184 -15.83 -16.16 -3.27
C ALA A 184 -16.62 -17.44 -2.89
N GLN A 185 -17.94 -17.33 -2.67
CA GLN A 185 -18.80 -18.49 -2.38
C GLN A 185 -18.96 -19.41 -3.58
N VAL A 186 -19.15 -18.85 -4.78
CA VAL A 186 -19.21 -19.64 -6.02
C VAL A 186 -17.90 -20.40 -6.22
N ALA A 187 -16.75 -19.72 -6.05
CA ALA A 187 -15.44 -20.36 -6.13
C ALA A 187 -15.31 -21.53 -5.13
N ALA A 188 -15.74 -21.33 -3.88
CA ALA A 188 -15.74 -22.38 -2.86
C ALA A 188 -16.62 -23.59 -3.25
N VAL A 189 -17.81 -23.36 -3.78
CA VAL A 189 -18.71 -24.44 -4.27
C VAL A 189 -18.10 -25.18 -5.47
N MET A 190 -17.32 -24.47 -6.30
CA MET A 190 -16.59 -25.06 -7.43
C MET A 190 -15.32 -25.80 -7.02
N GLY A 191 -14.94 -25.79 -5.72
CA GLY A 191 -13.70 -26.39 -5.24
C GLY A 191 -12.44 -25.64 -5.68
N ILE A 192 -12.57 -24.34 -6.01
CA ILE A 192 -11.44 -23.47 -6.34
C ILE A 192 -10.86 -22.95 -5.02
N ASP A 193 -9.53 -23.06 -4.86
CA ASP A 193 -8.82 -22.45 -3.76
C ASP A 193 -8.84 -20.91 -3.92
N ALA A 194 -9.74 -20.27 -3.18
CA ALA A 194 -10.01 -18.85 -3.25
C ALA A 194 -10.12 -18.26 -1.86
N ILE A 195 -9.68 -17.01 -1.71
CA ILE A 195 -9.73 -16.30 -0.45
C ILE A 195 -11.20 -16.02 -0.08
N PRO A 196 -11.65 -16.36 1.14
CA PRO A 196 -13.00 -16.06 1.57
C PRO A 196 -13.20 -14.55 1.73
N TYR A 197 -14.33 -14.07 1.25
CA TYR A 197 -14.79 -12.71 1.49
C TYR A 197 -15.99 -12.71 2.44
N GLY A 198 -16.05 -11.71 3.31
CA GLY A 198 -17.21 -11.38 4.14
C GLY A 198 -17.91 -10.12 3.64
N LEU A 199 -19.03 -9.80 4.27
CA LEU A 199 -19.74 -8.52 4.11
C LEU A 199 -19.81 -7.80 5.44
N SER A 200 -19.69 -6.48 5.39
CA SER A 200 -19.80 -5.61 6.56
C SER A 200 -20.44 -4.29 6.16
N GLN A 201 -20.99 -3.60 7.15
CA GLN A 201 -21.31 -2.17 7.04
C GLN A 201 -20.35 -1.38 7.93
N TRP A 202 -19.54 -0.51 7.35
CA TRP A 202 -18.61 0.33 8.10
C TRP A 202 -18.85 1.81 7.80
N LYS A 203 -19.04 2.60 8.86
CA LYS A 203 -19.37 4.04 8.76
C LYS A 203 -20.57 4.30 7.83
N GLY A 204 -21.58 3.45 7.91
CA GLY A 204 -22.80 3.53 7.10
C GLY A 204 -22.67 3.01 5.67
N ARG A 205 -21.48 2.60 5.22
CA ARG A 205 -21.24 2.11 3.85
C ARG A 205 -21.12 0.59 3.81
N LEU A 206 -21.75 -0.03 2.82
CA LEU A 206 -21.56 -1.44 2.52
C LEU A 206 -20.14 -1.68 2.00
N CYS A 207 -19.51 -2.76 2.45
CA CYS A 207 -18.20 -3.18 1.99
C CYS A 207 -18.03 -4.69 2.10
N SER A 208 -17.18 -5.22 1.22
CA SER A 208 -16.66 -6.56 1.38
C SER A 208 -15.42 -6.53 2.27
N THR A 209 -15.19 -7.63 2.98
CA THR A 209 -14.07 -7.76 3.91
C THR A 209 -13.24 -8.97 3.57
N CYS A 210 -11.92 -8.83 3.62
CA CYS A 210 -10.97 -9.90 3.34
C CYS A 210 -9.82 -9.82 4.34
N GLU A 211 -9.54 -10.91 5.04
CA GLU A 211 -8.37 -10.98 5.91
C GLU A 211 -7.10 -10.96 5.05
N LEU A 212 -6.03 -10.35 5.54
CA LEU A 212 -4.72 -10.41 4.89
C LEU A 212 -4.31 -11.89 4.77
N PHE A 213 -3.77 -12.26 3.61
CA PHE A 213 -3.38 -13.63 3.28
C PHE A 213 -1.92 -13.72 2.77
N THR A 214 -1.18 -12.64 2.97
CA THR A 214 0.23 -12.45 2.59
C THR A 214 1.11 -12.21 3.82
N ASP A 215 0.58 -12.50 5.01
CA ASP A 215 1.28 -12.38 6.29
C ASP A 215 2.30 -13.49 6.56
#